data_AF-X6MK66-F1
#
_entry.id   AF-X6MK66-F1
#
_cell.length_a   1.000
_cell.length_b   1.000
_cell.length_c   1.000
_cell.angle_alpha   90.00
_cell.angle_beta   90.00
_cell.angle_gamma   90.00
#
_symmetry.space_group_name_H-M   'P 1'
#
loop_
_entity.id
_entity.type
_entity.pdbx_description
1 polymer ?
#
loop_
_entity_poly.entity_id
_entity_poly.type
_entity_poly.pdbx_seq_one_letter_code
_entity_poly.pdbx_strand_id
1 'polypeptide(L)'
;KPLQCISFQGTRSCKPSAIKELWDQTERYSNDKTTTTLFLFDEIGLAEQSPHNPLKILHQLLEHPKIAFVGISNWSLDAAKMNRMIMHFIPLMDHNDLMETAKVILEPTFSEQAITKIIMAYEKIIKDQTNAFKPNGNSDFFGARDFYALIKYQATLSEFFDKQPLEGYLRNFGGVDSTNYNEQLQKILVEVLGKTKEEILLELKKWTPVMCVERNLMECDQSSNGLMVSRHCMVISEKYYSWQLLLEYDILNYNQVFLFGSYFPQDMYSNITSYNQLNKIIDCMNIGKTVILHNLESIYESLYDMLNQRYQRRPSGNVYCRVALGTESRDCYVHENFKCVVVVQKEDAHSPNMPVNFFFR
;
A
#
# COMPACT_ATOMS: atom_id res chain seq x y z
N LYS A 1 7.69 -20.43 -24.58
CA LYS A 1 8.45 -19.19 -24.85
C LYS A 1 8.51 -18.39 -23.55
N PRO A 2 9.65 -17.80 -23.19
CA PRO A 2 9.71 -16.88 -22.05
C PRO A 2 8.71 -15.73 -22.25
N LEU A 3 8.01 -15.36 -21.16
CA LEU A 3 7.07 -14.24 -21.14
C LEU A 3 7.84 -12.96 -20.85
N GLN A 4 7.75 -11.97 -21.73
CA GLN A 4 8.27 -10.62 -21.51
C GLN A 4 7.09 -9.70 -21.21
N CYS A 5 7.01 -9.23 -19.96
CA CYS A 5 5.98 -8.31 -19.51
C CYS A 5 6.51 -6.88 -19.56
N ILE A 6 5.83 -5.99 -20.28
CA ILE A 6 6.08 -4.55 -20.28
C ILE A 6 4.89 -3.90 -19.58
N SER A 7 5.16 -3.30 -18.43
CA SER A 7 4.12 -2.73 -17.57
C SER A 7 4.02 -1.22 -17.70
N PHE A 8 2.80 -0.70 -17.72
CA PHE A 8 2.45 0.71 -17.73
C PHE A 8 1.57 1.00 -16.52
N GLN A 9 1.89 2.03 -15.73
CA GLN A 9 1.09 2.41 -14.57
C GLN A 9 0.16 3.57 -14.94
N GLY A 10 -1.14 3.39 -14.70
CA GLY A 10 -2.16 4.41 -14.86
C GLY A 10 -2.05 5.50 -13.80
N THR A 11 -2.09 6.75 -14.25
CA THR A 11 -2.08 7.94 -13.40
C THR A 11 -3.16 8.94 -13.83
N ARG A 12 -3.53 9.87 -12.95
CA ARG A 12 -4.51 10.93 -13.30
C ARG A 12 -3.96 11.94 -14.31
N SER A 13 -2.65 11.98 -14.51
CA SER A 13 -1.94 12.82 -15.47
C SER A 13 -1.59 12.10 -16.78
N CYS A 14 -2.03 10.85 -16.93
CA CYS A 14 -1.65 9.99 -18.06
C CYS A 14 -2.07 10.58 -19.41
N LYS A 15 -1.14 10.55 -20.38
CA LYS A 15 -1.33 11.03 -21.74
C LYS A 15 -1.44 9.86 -22.73
N PRO A 16 -2.31 9.95 -23.77
CA PRO A 16 -2.43 8.91 -24.79
C PRO A 16 -1.11 8.59 -25.51
N SER A 17 -0.23 9.58 -25.68
CA SER A 17 1.06 9.41 -26.35
C SER A 17 1.99 8.45 -25.62
N ALA A 18 2.02 8.49 -24.29
CA ALA A 18 2.85 7.61 -23.48
C ALA A 18 2.40 6.14 -23.58
N ILE A 19 1.08 5.91 -23.61
CA ILE A 19 0.52 4.58 -23.84
C ILE A 19 0.91 4.07 -25.23
N LYS A 20 0.80 4.92 -26.26
CA LYS A 20 1.13 4.54 -27.64
C LYS A 20 2.61 4.19 -27.80
N GLU A 21 3.49 5.00 -27.26
CA GLU A 21 4.93 4.80 -27.32
C GLU A 21 5.32 3.45 -26.71
N LEU A 22 4.83 3.15 -25.51
CA LEU A 22 5.12 1.89 -24.83
C LEU A 22 4.44 0.70 -25.52
N TRP A 23 3.24 0.88 -26.08
CA TRP A 23 2.58 -0.13 -26.90
C TRP A 23 3.41 -0.48 -28.14
N ASP A 24 3.87 0.53 -28.87
CA ASP A 24 4.67 0.35 -30.08
C ASP A 24 6.03 -0.29 -29.76
N GLN A 25 6.63 0.08 -28.63
CA GLN A 25 7.81 -0.60 -28.10
C GLN A 25 7.52 -2.09 -27.82
N THR A 26 6.37 -2.40 -27.23
CA THR A 26 5.95 -3.77 -26.92
C THR A 26 5.67 -4.59 -28.18
N GLU A 27 5.07 -3.98 -29.20
CA GLU A 27 4.87 -4.60 -30.52
C GLU A 27 6.19 -4.92 -31.21
N ARG A 28 7.20 -4.05 -31.09
CA ARG A 28 8.55 -4.31 -31.63
C ARG A 28 9.18 -5.55 -30.98
N TYR A 29 9.02 -5.73 -29.68
CA TYR A 29 9.51 -6.94 -28.99
C TYR A 29 8.72 -8.20 -29.37
N SER A 30 7.42 -8.08 -29.66
CA SER A 30 6.58 -9.20 -30.14
C SER A 30 7.02 -9.76 -31.50
N ASN A 31 7.69 -8.95 -32.33
CA ASN A 31 8.22 -9.41 -33.61
C ASN A 31 9.36 -10.44 -33.44
N ASP A 32 9.99 -10.49 -32.27
CA ASP A 32 10.91 -11.57 -31.92
C ASP A 32 10.09 -12.85 -31.62
N LYS A 33 10.17 -13.83 -32.52
CA LYS A 33 9.41 -15.08 -32.39
C LYS A 33 9.85 -15.95 -31.21
N THR A 34 10.94 -15.61 -30.51
CA THR A 34 11.49 -16.40 -29.41
C THR A 34 10.77 -16.15 -28.07
N THR A 35 10.19 -14.97 -27.87
CA THR A 35 9.50 -14.54 -26.65
C THR A 35 7.99 -14.41 -26.88
N THR A 36 7.20 -14.51 -25.81
CA THR A 36 5.79 -14.08 -25.81
C THR A 36 5.74 -12.74 -25.10
N THR A 37 5.21 -11.71 -25.76
CA THR A 37 5.20 -10.35 -25.20
C THR A 37 3.80 -9.97 -24.69
N LEU A 38 3.76 -9.43 -23.48
CA LEU A 38 2.55 -8.99 -22.78
C LEU A 38 2.66 -7.52 -22.39
N PHE A 39 1.65 -6.72 -22.73
CA PHE A 39 1.47 -5.38 -22.21
C PHE A 39 0.57 -5.43 -20.96
N LEU A 40 1.11 -5.03 -19.81
CA LEU A 40 0.38 -4.97 -18.54
C LEU A 40 0.05 -3.51 -18.20
N PHE A 41 -1.22 -3.14 -18.27
CA PHE A 41 -1.69 -1.83 -17.83
C PHE A 41 -2.20 -1.92 -16.40
N ASP A 42 -1.40 -1.47 -15.45
CA ASP A 42 -1.79 -1.41 -14.04
C ASP A 42 -2.56 -0.13 -13.73
N GLU A 43 -3.55 -0.19 -12.84
CA GLU A 43 -4.41 0.93 -12.46
C GLU A 43 -5.08 1.66 -13.65
N ILE A 44 -5.56 0.92 -14.66
CA ILE A 44 -6.18 1.51 -15.86
C ILE A 44 -7.39 2.41 -15.52
N GLY A 45 -8.11 2.13 -14.43
CA GLY A 45 -9.22 2.97 -13.95
C GLY A 45 -8.79 4.39 -13.54
N LEU A 46 -7.56 4.59 -13.03
CA LEU A 46 -7.05 5.93 -12.72
C LEU A 46 -6.82 6.75 -13.98
N ALA A 47 -6.38 6.09 -15.06
CA ALA A 47 -6.21 6.74 -16.36
C ALA A 47 -7.54 7.16 -17.00
N GLU A 48 -8.67 6.53 -16.64
CA GLU A 48 -9.99 6.98 -17.09
C GLU A 48 -10.38 8.35 -16.51
N GLN A 49 -9.88 8.68 -15.32
CA GLN A 49 -10.11 9.98 -14.67
C GLN A 49 -9.22 11.11 -15.26
N SER A 50 -8.28 10.80 -16.14
CA SER A 50 -7.38 11.80 -16.73
C SER A 50 -8.12 12.73 -17.70
N PRO A 51 -7.89 14.05 -17.63
CA PRO A 51 -8.50 15.02 -18.54
C PRO A 51 -8.04 14.84 -20.00
N HIS A 52 -6.96 14.09 -20.22
CA HIS A 52 -6.39 13.84 -21.55
C HIS A 52 -7.07 12.68 -22.29
N ASN A 53 -8.09 12.04 -21.71
CA ASN A 53 -8.79 10.89 -22.29
C ASN A 53 -7.84 9.79 -22.84
N PRO A 54 -6.85 9.34 -22.05
CA PRO A 54 -5.78 8.46 -22.52
C PRO A 54 -6.30 7.12 -23.04
N LEU A 55 -7.40 6.60 -22.49
CA LEU A 55 -7.96 5.32 -22.89
C LEU A 55 -8.66 5.34 -24.26
N LYS A 56 -8.86 6.51 -24.89
CA LYS A 56 -9.44 6.58 -26.24
C LYS A 56 -8.59 5.83 -27.27
N ILE A 57 -7.27 5.83 -27.09
CA ILE A 57 -6.35 5.14 -28.00
C ILE A 57 -6.45 3.62 -27.88
N LEU A 58 -6.81 3.10 -26.69
CA LEU A 58 -6.97 1.66 -26.49
C LEU A 58 -8.09 1.09 -27.36
N HIS A 59 -9.12 1.88 -27.72
CA HIS A 59 -10.16 1.44 -28.65
C HIS A 59 -9.57 1.01 -30.00
N GLN A 60 -8.62 1.77 -30.51
CA GLN A 60 -7.94 1.47 -31.79
C GLN A 60 -6.95 0.31 -31.63
N LEU A 61 -6.25 0.24 -30.49
CA LEU A 61 -5.21 -0.77 -30.26
C LEU A 61 -5.78 -2.16 -29.97
N LEU A 62 -6.95 -2.24 -29.32
CA LEU A 62 -7.60 -3.50 -28.93
C LEU A 62 -8.54 -4.10 -29.99
N GLU A 63 -8.81 -3.39 -31.08
CA GLU A 63 -9.66 -3.91 -32.17
C GLU A 63 -8.96 -5.03 -32.95
N HIS A 64 -7.66 -4.86 -33.21
CA HIS A 64 -6.80 -5.85 -33.85
C HIS A 64 -5.48 -5.98 -33.08
N PRO A 65 -5.53 -6.59 -31.88
CA PRO A 65 -4.38 -6.62 -31.00
C PRO A 65 -3.29 -7.54 -31.57
N LYS A 66 -2.11 -6.98 -31.81
CA LYS A 66 -0.91 -7.73 -32.25
C LYS A 66 -0.07 -8.26 -31.08
N ILE A 67 -0.42 -7.85 -29.87
CA ILE A 67 0.24 -8.21 -28.61
C ILE A 67 -0.82 -8.64 -27.59
N ALA A 68 -0.43 -9.45 -26.62
CA ALA A 68 -1.30 -9.75 -25.48
C ALA A 68 -1.43 -8.50 -24.59
N PHE A 69 -2.62 -8.28 -24.05
CA PHE A 69 -2.94 -7.13 -23.20
C PHE A 69 -3.66 -7.59 -21.93
N VAL A 70 -3.22 -7.09 -20.77
CA VAL A 70 -3.89 -7.27 -19.47
C VAL A 70 -4.03 -5.90 -18.82
N GLY A 71 -5.26 -5.54 -18.42
CA GLY A 71 -5.53 -4.33 -17.65
C GLY A 71 -5.97 -4.69 -16.24
N ILE A 72 -5.35 -4.08 -15.22
CA ILE A 72 -5.72 -4.22 -13.81
C ILE A 72 -6.37 -2.92 -13.35
N SER A 73 -7.53 -3.01 -12.70
CA SER A 73 -8.26 -1.84 -12.20
C SER A 73 -9.03 -2.18 -10.94
N ASN A 74 -9.03 -1.26 -9.98
CA ASN A 74 -9.95 -1.31 -8.84
C ASN A 74 -11.32 -0.70 -9.16
N TRP A 75 -11.45 0.00 -10.29
CA TRP A 75 -12.67 0.65 -10.73
C TRP A 75 -13.21 -0.01 -11.99
N SER A 76 -14.53 -0.12 -12.12
CA SER A 76 -15.17 -0.55 -13.36
C SER A 76 -14.85 0.45 -14.47
N LEU A 77 -14.45 -0.05 -15.63
CA LEU A 77 -14.26 0.75 -16.84
C LEU A 77 -15.59 0.94 -17.57
N ASP A 78 -15.64 1.86 -18.53
CA ASP A 78 -16.82 1.98 -19.39
C ASP A 78 -17.12 0.68 -20.19
N ALA A 79 -18.38 0.51 -20.58
CA ALA A 79 -18.83 -0.67 -21.33
C ALA A 79 -18.16 -0.80 -22.70
N ALA A 80 -17.76 0.32 -23.33
CA ALA A 80 -17.14 0.29 -24.64
C ALA A 80 -15.73 -0.32 -24.60
N LYS A 81 -14.94 -0.08 -23.54
CA LYS A 81 -13.66 -0.77 -23.33
C LYS A 81 -13.89 -2.23 -22.88
N MET A 82 -14.82 -2.47 -21.95
CA MET A 82 -15.06 -3.82 -21.42
C MET A 82 -15.53 -4.82 -22.47
N ASN A 83 -16.33 -4.41 -23.46
CA ASN A 83 -16.81 -5.31 -24.52
C ASN A 83 -15.70 -5.89 -25.43
N ARG A 84 -14.49 -5.33 -25.38
CA ARG A 84 -13.32 -5.77 -26.17
C ARG A 84 -12.38 -6.67 -25.38
N MET A 85 -12.67 -6.91 -24.11
CA MET A 85 -11.81 -7.60 -23.17
C MET A 85 -12.56 -8.72 -22.45
N ILE A 86 -11.85 -9.75 -22.02
CA ILE A 86 -12.41 -10.70 -21.07
C ILE A 86 -12.26 -10.10 -19.68
N MET A 87 -13.39 -9.80 -19.05
CA MET A 87 -13.42 -9.24 -17.70
C MET A 87 -13.39 -10.38 -16.68
N HIS A 88 -12.39 -10.35 -15.80
CA HIS A 88 -12.33 -11.21 -14.63
C HIS A 88 -12.54 -10.34 -13.39
N PHE A 89 -13.59 -10.64 -12.63
CA PHE A 89 -13.90 -9.91 -11.40
C PHE A 89 -13.40 -10.71 -10.20
N ILE A 90 -12.63 -10.06 -9.32
CA ILE A 90 -12.14 -10.64 -8.08
C ILE A 90 -13.05 -10.11 -6.95
N PRO A 91 -13.91 -10.95 -6.36
CA PRO A 91 -14.76 -10.53 -5.26
C PRO A 91 -13.95 -10.30 -3.98
N LEU A 92 -14.59 -9.68 -2.98
CA LEU A 92 -14.04 -9.63 -1.63
C LEU A 92 -13.91 -11.06 -1.07
N MET A 93 -12.80 -11.32 -0.39
CA MET A 93 -12.54 -12.61 0.25
C MET A 93 -13.65 -12.96 1.24
N ASP A 94 -14.18 -14.18 1.11
CA ASP A 94 -15.08 -14.74 2.10
C ASP A 94 -14.32 -15.33 3.30
N HIS A 95 -15.05 -15.91 4.26
CA HIS A 95 -14.44 -16.50 5.45
C HIS A 95 -13.46 -17.64 5.12
N ASN A 96 -13.78 -18.46 4.10
CA ASN A 96 -12.94 -19.58 3.70
C ASN A 96 -11.68 -19.09 2.99
N ASP A 97 -11.81 -18.11 2.09
CA ASP A 97 -10.68 -17.47 1.42
C ASP A 97 -9.69 -16.86 2.44
N LEU A 98 -10.22 -16.16 3.46
CA LEU A 98 -9.43 -15.60 4.55
C LEU A 98 -8.73 -16.69 5.37
N MET A 99 -9.42 -17.81 5.63
CA MET A 99 -8.87 -18.96 6.34
C MET A 99 -7.73 -19.63 5.57
N GLU A 100 -7.92 -19.89 4.28
CA GLU A 100 -6.89 -20.46 3.42
C GLU A 100 -5.69 -19.52 3.31
N THR A 101 -5.93 -18.23 3.10
CA THR A 101 -4.85 -17.23 3.05
C THR A 101 -4.07 -17.19 4.36
N ALA A 102 -4.76 -17.19 5.50
CA ALA A 102 -4.13 -17.19 6.81
C ALA A 102 -3.30 -18.47 7.04
N LYS A 103 -3.81 -19.64 6.67
CA LYS A 103 -3.11 -20.94 6.76
C LYS A 103 -1.88 -21.06 5.85
N VAL A 104 -1.81 -20.25 4.79
CA VAL A 104 -0.62 -20.21 3.91
C VAL A 104 0.44 -19.27 4.49
N ILE A 105 0.03 -18.14 5.06
CA ILE A 105 0.96 -17.17 5.65
C ILE A 105 1.48 -17.66 7.00
N LEU A 106 0.60 -18.25 7.81
CA LEU A 106 0.92 -18.88 9.07
C LEU A 106 1.31 -20.33 8.77
N GLU A 107 2.51 -20.73 9.18
CA GLU A 107 2.96 -22.12 9.04
C GLU A 107 1.95 -23.11 9.69
N PRO A 108 1.96 -24.41 9.35
CA PRO A 108 0.96 -25.37 9.83
C PRO A 108 0.92 -25.59 11.36
N THR A 109 1.80 -24.94 12.13
CA THR A 109 1.88 -25.01 13.60
C THR A 109 0.86 -24.13 14.32
N PHE A 110 0.15 -23.23 13.62
CA PHE A 110 -0.78 -22.28 14.25
C PHE A 110 -2.16 -22.91 14.54
N SER A 111 -2.72 -22.59 15.71
CA SER A 111 -4.06 -23.04 16.11
C SER A 111 -5.14 -22.42 15.22
N GLU A 112 -5.97 -23.27 14.61
CA GLU A 112 -7.09 -22.84 13.77
C GLU A 112 -8.06 -21.92 14.54
N GLN A 113 -8.26 -22.14 15.84
CA GLN A 113 -9.07 -21.26 16.69
C GLN A 113 -8.51 -19.84 16.78
N ALA A 114 -7.18 -19.69 16.84
CA ALA A 114 -6.54 -18.38 16.89
C ALA A 114 -6.74 -17.62 15.56
N ILE A 115 -6.63 -18.34 14.44
CA ILE A 115 -6.88 -17.81 13.09
C ILE A 115 -8.34 -17.38 12.97
N THR A 116 -9.29 -18.21 13.40
CA THR A 116 -10.72 -17.88 13.38
C THR A 116 -11.01 -16.61 14.17
N LYS A 117 -10.38 -16.41 15.33
CA LYS A 117 -10.53 -15.15 16.10
C LYS A 117 -10.04 -13.94 15.29
N ILE A 118 -8.88 -14.02 14.65
CA ILE A 118 -8.37 -12.92 13.83
C ILE A 118 -9.33 -12.58 12.68
N ILE A 119 -9.82 -13.61 11.98
CA ILE A 119 -10.79 -13.46 10.88
C ILE A 119 -12.08 -12.83 11.39
N MET A 120 -12.64 -13.31 12.50
CA MET A 120 -13.86 -12.75 13.09
C MET A 120 -13.71 -11.27 13.47
N ALA A 121 -12.55 -10.86 14.00
CA ALA A 121 -12.29 -9.45 14.29
C ALA A 121 -12.27 -8.61 13.00
N TYR A 122 -11.54 -9.06 11.97
CA TYR A 122 -11.48 -8.39 10.67
C TYR A 122 -12.87 -8.28 10.03
N GLU A 123 -13.63 -9.38 9.97
CA GLU A 123 -14.97 -9.39 9.40
C GLU A 123 -15.91 -8.41 10.10
N LYS A 124 -15.84 -8.31 11.44
CA LYS A 124 -16.64 -7.35 12.21
C LYS A 124 -16.24 -5.90 11.96
N ILE A 125 -14.96 -5.61 11.78
CA ILE A 125 -14.47 -4.28 11.44
C ILE A 125 -14.98 -3.86 10.06
N ILE A 126 -14.86 -4.74 9.05
CA ILE A 126 -15.27 -4.45 7.67
C ILE A 126 -16.80 -4.38 7.52
N LYS A 127 -17.53 -5.26 8.20
CA LYS A 127 -19.01 -5.33 8.13
C LYS A 127 -19.69 -4.37 9.10
N ASP A 128 -18.95 -3.53 9.82
CA ASP A 128 -19.53 -2.56 10.74
C ASP A 128 -20.51 -1.60 10.03
N GLN A 129 -21.68 -1.46 10.67
CA GLN A 129 -22.77 -0.60 10.20
C GLN A 129 -22.83 0.72 10.98
N THR A 130 -22.05 0.87 12.06
CA THR A 130 -22.04 2.08 12.89
C THR A 130 -21.20 3.21 12.30
N ASN A 131 -20.57 2.98 11.14
CA ASN A 131 -19.60 3.86 10.47
C ASN A 131 -18.39 4.21 11.34
N ALA A 132 -18.14 3.45 12.42
CA ALA A 132 -17.02 3.68 13.32
C ALA A 132 -15.67 3.48 12.62
N PHE A 133 -15.63 2.56 11.66
CA PHE A 133 -14.45 2.22 10.87
C PHE A 133 -14.42 2.88 9.48
N LYS A 134 -15.35 3.81 9.22
CA LYS A 134 -15.52 4.49 7.92
C LYS A 134 -15.42 6.01 8.12
N PRO A 135 -14.24 6.54 8.47
CA PRO A 135 -14.08 7.96 8.75
C PRO A 135 -14.51 8.79 7.55
N ASN A 136 -15.32 9.84 7.79
CA ASN A 136 -15.93 10.69 6.77
C ASN A 136 -16.61 9.94 5.60
N GLY A 137 -17.15 8.74 5.86
CA GLY A 137 -17.83 7.93 4.86
C GLY A 137 -16.90 7.16 3.92
N ASN A 138 -15.59 7.14 4.17
CA ASN A 138 -14.64 6.33 3.42
C ASN A 138 -14.83 4.84 3.78
N SER A 139 -15.55 4.10 2.94
CA SER A 139 -15.82 2.67 3.13
C SER A 139 -14.59 1.78 2.99
N ASP A 140 -13.58 2.27 2.28
CA ASP A 140 -12.40 1.50 1.87
C ASP A 140 -11.19 1.86 2.74
N PHE A 141 -11.46 2.44 3.92
CA PHE A 141 -10.42 2.86 4.86
C PHE A 141 -9.63 1.66 5.40
N PHE A 142 -10.28 0.52 5.66
CA PHE A 142 -9.61 -0.73 6.00
C PHE A 142 -9.87 -1.78 4.92
N GLY A 143 -8.90 -2.65 4.65
CA GLY A 143 -9.03 -3.66 3.62
C GLY A 143 -8.17 -4.89 3.82
N ALA A 144 -8.08 -5.72 2.77
CA ALA A 144 -7.39 -7.00 2.78
C ALA A 144 -5.91 -6.90 3.21
N ARG A 145 -5.25 -5.79 2.91
CA ARG A 145 -3.84 -5.57 3.28
C ARG A 145 -3.63 -5.40 4.78
N ASP A 146 -4.60 -4.81 5.49
CA ASP A 146 -4.55 -4.70 6.96
C ASP A 146 -4.69 -6.08 7.59
N PHE A 147 -5.55 -6.92 7.00
CA PHE A 147 -5.66 -8.33 7.38
C PHE A 147 -4.34 -9.09 7.12
N TYR A 148 -3.74 -8.97 5.93
CA TYR A 148 -2.47 -9.64 5.63
C TYR A 148 -1.34 -9.18 6.54
N ALA A 149 -1.27 -7.89 6.84
CA ALA A 149 -0.26 -7.34 7.74
C ALA A 149 -0.47 -7.81 9.18
N LEU A 150 -1.72 -7.92 9.65
CA LEU A 150 -2.02 -8.53 10.95
C LEU A 150 -1.62 -10.00 11.01
N ILE A 151 -1.95 -10.79 9.99
CA ILE A 151 -1.58 -12.21 9.95
C ILE A 151 -0.05 -12.38 9.91
N LYS A 152 0.65 -11.59 9.08
CA LYS A 152 2.12 -11.57 9.03
C LYS A 152 2.73 -11.19 10.38
N TYR A 153 2.16 -10.20 11.05
CA TYR A 153 2.61 -9.81 12.39
C TYR A 153 2.47 -10.99 13.38
N GLN A 154 1.34 -11.69 13.38
CA GLN A 154 1.15 -12.86 14.23
C GLN A 154 2.12 -14.00 13.88
N ALA A 155 2.49 -14.15 12.61
CA ALA A 155 3.49 -15.14 12.19
C ALA A 155 4.85 -14.92 12.87
N THR A 156 5.23 -13.67 13.15
CA THR A 156 6.52 -13.34 13.78
C THR A 156 6.55 -13.58 15.29
N LEU A 157 5.39 -13.65 15.93
CA LEU A 157 5.25 -13.82 17.37
C LEU A 157 5.25 -15.31 17.78
N SER A 158 5.90 -16.16 16.98
CA SER A 158 5.91 -17.63 17.05
C SER A 158 6.37 -18.26 18.38
N GLU A 159 6.59 -17.47 19.43
CA GLU A 159 6.88 -17.92 20.80
C GLU A 159 5.81 -17.50 21.83
N PHE A 160 4.88 -16.58 21.51
CA PHE A 160 3.93 -15.98 22.47
C PHE A 160 2.45 -16.20 22.11
N PHE A 161 2.13 -17.42 21.64
CA PHE A 161 0.84 -17.83 21.07
C PHE A 161 -0.41 -17.51 21.89
N ASP A 162 -0.37 -17.63 23.21
CA ASP A 162 -1.58 -17.50 24.04
C ASP A 162 -2.01 -16.06 24.29
N LYS A 163 -1.13 -15.07 24.05
CA LYS A 163 -1.42 -13.69 24.47
C LYS A 163 -2.22 -12.90 23.46
N GLN A 164 -2.24 -13.31 22.18
CA GLN A 164 -2.84 -12.58 21.05
C GLN A 164 -2.68 -11.06 21.25
N PRO A 165 -1.44 -10.54 21.16
CA PRO A 165 -1.15 -9.20 21.61
C PRO A 165 -1.98 -8.19 20.80
N LEU A 166 -2.63 -7.28 21.52
CA LEU A 166 -3.46 -6.24 20.93
C LEU A 166 -2.66 -5.32 20.00
N GLU A 167 -1.34 -5.24 20.20
CA GLU A 167 -0.40 -4.51 19.36
C GLU A 167 -0.64 -4.73 17.87
N GLY A 168 -0.80 -6.00 17.44
CA GLY A 168 -1.03 -6.30 16.03
C GLY A 168 -2.31 -5.67 15.49
N TYR A 169 -3.38 -5.70 16.28
CA TYR A 169 -4.65 -5.08 15.90
C TYR A 169 -4.53 -3.56 15.86
N LEU A 170 -3.87 -2.96 16.85
CA LEU A 170 -3.74 -1.50 16.95
C LEU A 170 -2.81 -0.90 15.91
N ARG A 171 -1.80 -1.65 15.47
CA ARG A 171 -0.91 -1.26 14.37
C ARG A 171 -1.60 -1.33 13.02
N ASN A 172 -2.40 -2.38 12.78
CA ASN A 172 -2.98 -2.62 11.44
C ASN A 172 -4.37 -1.99 11.26
N PHE A 173 -5.13 -1.79 12.33
CA PHE A 173 -6.45 -1.15 12.30
C PHE A 173 -6.46 0.27 12.87
N GLY A 174 -5.30 0.94 12.98
CA GLY A 174 -5.20 2.30 13.50
C GLY A 174 -5.60 3.41 12.50
N GLY A 175 -5.37 4.66 12.89
CA GLY A 175 -5.57 5.84 12.03
C GLY A 175 -6.95 6.50 12.09
N VAL A 176 -7.83 6.00 12.97
CA VAL A 176 -9.11 6.66 13.30
C VAL A 176 -9.07 7.09 14.75
N ASP A 177 -9.26 8.39 14.98
CA ASP A 177 -9.38 8.94 16.33
C ASP A 177 -10.80 9.50 16.53
N SER A 178 -11.69 8.61 16.97
CA SER A 178 -13.05 8.97 17.39
C SER A 178 -13.49 8.11 18.58
N THR A 179 -14.34 8.67 19.45
CA THR A 179 -14.90 7.94 20.60
C THR A 179 -15.67 6.70 20.15
N ASN A 180 -16.48 6.83 19.09
CA ASN A 180 -17.21 5.72 18.51
C ASN A 180 -16.29 4.59 18.02
N TYR A 181 -15.21 4.92 17.31
CA TYR A 181 -14.20 3.93 16.88
C TYR A 181 -13.61 3.15 18.06
N ASN A 182 -13.15 3.85 19.10
CA ASN A 182 -12.54 3.20 20.26
C ASN A 182 -13.53 2.28 21.00
N GLU A 183 -14.78 2.71 21.15
CA GLU A 183 -15.84 1.91 21.78
C GLU A 183 -16.17 0.65 20.96
N GLN A 184 -16.33 0.77 19.64
CA GLN A 184 -16.62 -0.38 18.78
C GLN A 184 -15.44 -1.34 18.70
N LEU A 185 -14.21 -0.84 18.56
CA LEU A 185 -13.02 -1.69 18.54
C LEU A 185 -12.90 -2.45 19.87
N GLN A 186 -13.07 -1.78 21.00
CA GLN A 186 -13.04 -2.43 22.32
C GLN A 186 -14.10 -3.53 22.40
N LYS A 187 -15.34 -3.26 21.96
CA LYS A 187 -16.42 -4.24 21.94
C LYS A 187 -16.08 -5.48 21.11
N ILE A 188 -15.56 -5.28 19.89
CA ILE A 188 -15.15 -6.37 19.00
C ILE A 188 -14.04 -7.20 19.63
N LEU A 189 -13.02 -6.56 20.19
CA LEU A 189 -11.87 -7.26 20.78
C LEU A 189 -12.25 -8.03 22.05
N VAL A 190 -13.12 -7.48 22.92
CA VAL A 190 -13.66 -8.20 24.09
C VAL A 190 -14.40 -9.46 23.64
N GLU A 191 -15.29 -9.33 22.66
CA GLU A 191 -16.12 -10.45 22.20
C GLU A 191 -15.30 -11.54 21.51
N VAL A 192 -14.34 -11.15 20.66
CA VAL A 192 -13.57 -12.09 19.83
C VAL A 192 -12.43 -12.74 20.60
N LEU A 193 -11.71 -11.97 21.41
CA LEU A 193 -10.55 -12.48 22.15
C LEU A 193 -10.98 -13.22 23.43
N GLY A 194 -12.18 -12.95 23.95
CA GLY A 194 -12.69 -13.50 25.20
C GLY A 194 -12.03 -12.88 26.43
N LYS A 195 -11.54 -11.64 26.31
CA LYS A 195 -10.89 -10.87 27.39
C LYS A 195 -11.90 -9.92 28.04
N THR A 196 -11.68 -9.58 29.30
CA THR A 196 -12.49 -8.58 30.02
C THR A 196 -12.28 -7.18 29.45
N LYS A 197 -13.25 -6.28 29.70
CA LYS A 197 -13.17 -4.89 29.24
C LYS A 197 -11.97 -4.16 29.85
N GLU A 198 -11.66 -4.48 31.12
CA GLU A 198 -10.56 -3.93 31.89
C GLU A 198 -9.20 -4.33 31.31
N GLU A 199 -9.01 -5.60 30.95
CA GLU A 199 -7.78 -6.09 30.32
C GLU A 199 -7.52 -5.41 28.98
N ILE A 200 -8.55 -5.28 28.15
CA ILE A 200 -8.46 -4.57 26.86
C ILE A 200 -8.12 -3.10 27.07
N LEU A 201 -8.73 -2.43 28.06
CA LEU A 201 -8.47 -1.03 28.34
C LEU A 201 -7.02 -0.80 28.81
N LEU A 202 -6.47 -1.72 29.60
CA LEU A 202 -5.07 -1.65 30.04
C LEU A 202 -4.10 -1.79 28.86
N GLU A 203 -4.38 -2.72 27.94
CA GLU A 203 -3.58 -2.89 26.72
C GLU A 203 -3.72 -1.70 25.76
N LEU A 204 -4.90 -1.13 25.61
CA LEU A 204 -5.12 0.09 24.81
C LEU A 204 -4.36 1.29 25.39
N LYS A 205 -4.29 1.43 26.72
CA LYS A 205 -3.51 2.49 27.37
C LYS A 205 -2.01 2.27 27.22
N LYS A 206 -1.58 1.01 27.19
CA LYS A 206 -0.18 0.63 26.97
C LYS A 206 0.24 0.92 25.53
N TRP A 207 -0.59 0.58 24.56
CA TRP A 207 -0.28 0.71 23.14
C TRP A 207 -0.84 2.01 22.56
N THR A 208 -0.09 3.08 22.77
CA THR A 208 -0.41 4.39 22.16
C THR A 208 -0.02 4.41 20.67
N PRO A 209 -0.61 5.31 19.85
CA PRO A 209 -0.21 5.46 18.45
C PRO A 209 1.29 5.74 18.28
N VAL A 210 1.87 6.52 19.19
CA VAL A 210 3.30 6.85 19.26
C VAL A 210 4.14 5.58 19.38
N MET A 211 3.77 4.67 20.28
CA MET A 211 4.45 3.38 20.44
C MET A 211 4.27 2.44 19.24
N CYS A 212 3.10 2.48 18.58
CA CYS A 212 2.88 1.71 17.35
C CYS A 212 3.81 2.16 16.22
N VAL A 213 4.02 3.48 16.07
CA VAL A 213 4.96 4.04 15.08
C VAL A 213 6.40 3.66 15.44
N GLU A 214 6.78 3.83 16.69
CA GLU A 214 8.12 3.45 17.19
C GLU A 214 8.44 1.98 16.87
N ARG A 215 7.52 1.07 17.19
CA ARG A 215 7.70 -0.37 16.91
C ARG A 215 7.81 -0.66 15.42
N ASN A 216 6.99 -0.02 14.58
CA ASN A 216 7.07 -0.19 13.13
C ASN A 216 8.47 0.21 12.58
N LEU A 217 9.05 1.29 13.12
CA LEU A 217 10.35 1.80 12.69
C LEU A 217 11.54 1.01 13.23
N MET A 218 11.42 0.43 14.43
CA MET A 218 12.47 -0.42 15.03
C MET A 218 12.54 -1.82 14.43
N GLU A 219 11.48 -2.28 13.76
CA GLU A 219 11.47 -3.58 13.11
C GLU A 219 12.39 -3.61 11.88
N CYS A 220 13.57 -4.19 12.06
CA CYS A 220 14.45 -4.58 10.96
C CYS A 220 14.07 -5.98 10.45
N ASP A 221 14.22 -6.21 9.14
CA ASP A 221 14.03 -7.50 8.50
C ASP A 221 15.08 -8.52 8.98
N GLN A 222 14.88 -9.08 10.17
CA GLN A 222 15.69 -10.16 10.73
C GLN A 222 14.94 -11.49 10.74
N SER A 223 13.73 -11.56 10.15
CA SER A 223 12.99 -12.82 10.11
C SER A 223 13.69 -13.81 9.18
N SER A 224 14.06 -14.97 9.73
CA SER A 224 14.64 -16.10 8.99
C SER A 224 13.80 -16.56 7.79
N ASN A 225 12.53 -16.17 7.75
CA ASN A 225 11.55 -16.57 6.78
C ASN A 225 11.41 -15.58 5.60
N GLY A 226 12.16 -14.46 5.58
CA GLY A 226 12.12 -13.47 4.51
C GLY A 226 10.76 -12.77 4.34
N LEU A 227 9.92 -12.83 5.38
CA LEU A 227 8.64 -12.14 5.43
C LEU A 227 8.88 -10.72 5.94
N MET A 228 8.75 -9.74 5.05
CA MET A 228 8.71 -8.34 5.44
C MET A 228 7.48 -8.11 6.32
N VAL A 229 7.74 -7.77 7.58
CA VAL A 229 6.73 -7.80 8.66
C VAL A 229 5.92 -6.50 8.68
N SER A 230 6.61 -5.37 8.59
CA SER A 230 6.00 -4.04 8.67
C SER A 230 5.92 -3.34 7.32
N ARG A 231 4.72 -2.83 7.05
CA ARG A 231 4.48 -1.83 6.00
C ARG A 231 5.21 -0.53 6.33
N HIS A 232 5.44 0.28 5.30
CA HIS A 232 5.71 1.71 5.50
C HIS A 232 4.57 2.35 6.29
N CYS A 233 4.89 3.37 7.08
CA CYS A 233 3.96 3.93 8.05
C CYS A 233 3.29 5.20 7.50
N MET A 234 1.97 5.30 7.65
CA MET A 234 1.24 6.55 7.44
C MET A 234 0.90 7.18 8.79
N VAL A 235 1.46 8.35 9.05
CA VAL A 235 1.16 9.15 10.24
C VAL A 235 0.11 10.18 9.87
N ILE A 236 -1.10 9.99 10.42
CA ILE A 236 -2.23 10.90 10.22
C ILE A 236 -2.15 11.99 11.28
N SER A 237 -2.11 13.24 10.84
CA SER A 237 -1.93 14.41 11.71
C SER A 237 -3.12 15.37 11.61
N GLU A 238 -3.57 15.89 12.75
CA GLU A 238 -4.60 16.95 12.78
C GLU A 238 -4.05 18.34 12.47
N LYS A 239 -2.77 18.56 12.74
CA LYS A 239 -2.10 19.84 12.44
C LYS A 239 -0.89 19.59 11.57
N TYR A 240 -0.55 20.58 10.76
CA TYR A 240 0.57 20.49 9.83
C TYR A 240 1.91 20.10 10.49
N TYR A 241 2.18 20.61 11.69
CA TYR A 241 3.46 20.44 12.38
C TYR A 241 3.50 19.29 13.40
N SER A 242 2.41 18.53 13.62
CA SER A 242 2.39 17.54 14.70
C SER A 242 3.36 16.36 14.48
N TRP A 243 3.92 16.20 13.28
CA TRP A 243 5.00 15.23 13.05
C TRP A 243 6.24 15.52 13.90
N GLN A 244 6.42 16.77 14.38
CA GLN A 244 7.49 17.15 15.30
C GLN A 244 7.40 16.39 16.63
N LEU A 245 6.21 15.94 17.04
CA LEU A 245 6.05 15.08 18.22
C LEU A 245 6.88 13.80 18.09
N LEU A 246 7.08 13.28 16.87
CA LEU A 246 7.93 12.10 16.67
C LEU A 246 9.41 12.39 16.97
N LEU A 247 9.86 13.65 16.85
CA LEU A 247 11.19 14.08 17.31
C LEU A 247 11.20 14.27 18.83
N GLU A 248 10.14 14.86 19.41
CA GLU A 248 10.03 15.09 20.86
C GLU A 248 9.98 13.78 21.67
N TYR A 249 9.36 12.74 21.10
CA TYR A 249 9.32 11.40 21.69
C TYR A 249 10.56 10.56 21.37
N ASP A 250 11.60 11.14 20.76
CA ASP A 250 12.84 10.46 20.34
C ASP A 250 12.64 9.24 19.40
N ILE A 251 11.48 9.16 18.74
CA ILE A 251 11.19 8.11 17.75
C ILE A 251 11.98 8.35 16.46
N LEU A 252 12.00 9.62 16.04
CA LEU A 252 12.79 10.11 14.94
C LEU A 252 13.92 10.97 15.49
N ASN A 253 15.01 11.06 14.73
CA ASN A 253 16.15 11.91 15.03
C ASN A 253 16.69 12.57 13.75
N TYR A 254 17.81 13.27 13.85
CA TYR A 254 18.39 13.97 12.70
C TYR A 254 19.19 13.06 11.75
N ASN A 255 19.29 11.75 12.02
CA ASN A 255 19.93 10.81 11.10
C ASN A 255 19.00 10.42 9.94
N GLN A 256 17.68 10.53 10.13
CA GLN A 256 16.69 10.30 9.08
C GLN A 256 16.61 11.48 8.09
N VAL A 257 16.09 11.22 6.89
CA VAL A 257 15.97 12.22 5.83
C VAL A 257 14.54 12.75 5.78
N PHE A 258 14.37 14.04 6.05
CA PHE A 258 13.08 14.72 5.97
C PHE A 258 12.93 15.41 4.62
N LEU A 259 11.86 15.05 3.89
CA LEU A 259 11.52 15.63 2.60
C LEU A 259 10.15 16.31 2.68
N PHE A 260 10.16 17.63 2.49
CA PHE A 260 8.97 18.47 2.51
C PHE A 260 8.65 18.97 1.11
N GLY A 261 7.38 18.90 0.72
CA GLY A 261 6.89 19.57 -0.47
C GLY A 261 6.92 21.08 -0.31
N SER A 262 7.46 21.76 -1.32
CA SER A 262 7.53 23.23 -1.35
C SER A 262 6.16 23.83 -1.67
N TYR A 263 5.80 24.90 -0.97
CA TYR A 263 4.63 25.73 -1.32
C TYR A 263 4.98 26.95 -2.19
N PHE A 264 6.26 27.11 -2.57
CA PHE A 264 6.65 28.23 -3.41
C PHE A 264 6.14 28.02 -4.84
N PRO A 265 5.49 29.02 -5.47
CA PRO A 265 4.89 28.88 -6.80
C PRO A 265 5.88 28.37 -7.86
N GLN A 266 7.13 28.85 -7.83
CA GLN A 266 8.16 28.44 -8.80
C GLN A 266 8.57 26.96 -8.63
N ASP A 267 8.48 26.41 -7.41
CA ASP A 267 8.81 25.01 -7.14
C ASP A 267 7.65 24.08 -7.48
N MET A 268 6.41 24.53 -7.26
CA MET A 268 5.21 23.72 -7.53
C MET A 268 5.04 23.38 -9.01
N TYR A 269 5.46 24.27 -9.92
CA TYR A 269 5.36 24.04 -11.36
C TYR A 269 6.63 23.45 -11.98
N SER A 270 7.68 23.23 -11.17
CA SER A 270 8.97 22.73 -11.66
C SER A 270 9.11 21.23 -11.45
N ASN A 271 9.11 20.48 -12.56
CA ASN A 271 9.41 19.05 -12.55
C ASN A 271 10.80 18.72 -11.96
N ILE A 272 11.71 19.70 -11.91
CA ILE A 272 13.08 19.53 -11.40
C ILE A 272 13.07 19.24 -9.90
N THR A 273 12.20 19.90 -9.13
CA THR A 273 12.12 19.72 -7.67
C THR A 273 11.60 18.32 -7.34
N SER A 274 10.52 17.88 -8.00
CA SER A 274 10.00 16.51 -7.87
C SER A 274 11.04 15.46 -8.27
N TYR A 275 11.78 15.68 -9.36
CA TYR A 275 12.85 14.78 -9.79
C TYR A 275 13.99 14.69 -8.76
N ASN A 276 14.42 15.82 -8.20
CA ASN A 276 15.44 15.86 -7.16
C ASN A 276 15.00 15.15 -5.87
N GLN A 277 13.73 15.30 -5.48
CA GLN A 277 13.16 14.59 -4.34
C GLN A 277 13.10 13.08 -4.59
N LEU A 278 12.67 12.65 -5.78
CA LEU A 278 12.67 11.24 -6.17
C LEU A 278 14.08 10.62 -6.12
N ASN A 279 15.10 11.30 -6.66
CA ASN A 279 16.48 10.81 -6.59
C ASN A 279 16.99 10.70 -5.15
N LYS A 280 16.68 11.67 -4.29
CA LYS A 280 17.03 11.59 -2.86
C LYS A 280 16.38 10.37 -2.18
N ILE A 281 15.14 10.05 -2.53
CA ILE A 281 14.45 8.86 -2.01
C ILE A 281 15.13 7.59 -2.53
N ILE A 282 15.48 7.52 -3.81
CA ILE A 282 16.21 6.41 -4.41
C ILE A 282 17.57 6.20 -3.71
N ASP A 283 18.30 7.28 -3.42
CA ASP A 283 19.56 7.21 -2.68
C ASP A 283 19.36 6.69 -1.24
N CYS A 284 18.29 7.13 -0.57
CA CYS A 284 17.93 6.61 0.76
C CYS A 284 17.56 5.12 0.72
N MET A 285 16.82 4.68 -0.32
CA MET A 285 16.50 3.28 -0.56
C MET A 285 17.76 2.43 -0.76
N ASN A 286 18.74 2.95 -1.50
CA ASN A 286 20.00 2.25 -1.75
C ASN A 286 20.85 2.07 -0.48
N ILE A 287 20.87 3.07 0.40
CA ILE A 287 21.70 3.08 1.62
C ILE A 287 20.96 2.46 2.82
N GLY A 288 19.63 2.36 2.77
CA GLY A 288 18.80 1.91 3.89
C GLY A 288 18.52 2.98 4.93
N LYS A 289 18.48 4.26 4.51
CA LYS A 289 18.10 5.36 5.41
C LYS A 289 16.59 5.55 5.42
N THR A 290 16.02 5.67 6.62
CA THR A 290 14.60 6.01 6.77
C THR A 290 14.30 7.41 6.23
N VAL A 291 13.22 7.53 5.47
CA VAL A 291 12.76 8.78 4.88
C VAL A 291 11.39 9.17 5.43
N ILE A 292 11.21 10.47 5.69
CA ILE A 292 9.94 11.06 6.10
C ILE A 292 9.45 11.95 4.96
N LEU A 293 8.29 11.61 4.42
CA LEU A 293 7.64 12.32 3.33
C LEU A 293 6.48 13.14 3.88
N HIS A 294 6.48 14.44 3.58
CA HIS A 294 5.39 15.32 3.96
C HIS A 294 5.05 16.28 2.83
N ASN A 295 3.75 16.35 2.47
CA ASN A 295 3.25 17.20 1.40
C ASN A 295 3.86 16.90 0.01
N LEU A 296 4.08 15.61 -0.31
CA LEU A 296 4.76 15.16 -1.54
C LEU A 296 3.82 14.47 -2.54
N GLU A 297 2.60 15.00 -2.67
CA GLU A 297 1.53 14.40 -3.50
C GLU A 297 1.94 14.17 -4.95
N SER A 298 2.72 15.09 -5.52
CA SER A 298 3.18 15.03 -6.91
C SER A 298 4.08 13.83 -7.23
N ILE A 299 4.70 13.21 -6.21
CA ILE A 299 5.63 12.09 -6.41
C ILE A 299 5.09 10.78 -5.83
N TYR A 300 3.96 10.77 -5.12
CA TYR A 300 3.42 9.53 -4.56
C TYR A 300 3.03 8.53 -5.66
N GLU A 301 2.48 8.99 -6.79
CA GLU A 301 2.20 8.11 -7.95
C GLU A 301 3.48 7.43 -8.46
N SER A 302 4.60 8.15 -8.49
CA SER A 302 5.92 7.62 -8.89
C SER A 302 6.50 6.58 -7.93
N LEU A 303 6.12 6.67 -6.66
CA LEU A 303 6.56 5.81 -5.57
C LEU A 303 5.58 4.67 -5.26
N TYR A 304 4.57 4.48 -6.12
CA TYR A 304 3.51 3.51 -5.89
C TYR A 304 4.05 2.11 -5.56
N ASP A 305 4.91 1.53 -6.39
CA ASP A 305 5.45 0.19 -6.13
C ASP A 305 6.33 0.16 -4.87
N MET A 306 7.03 1.28 -4.56
CA MET A 306 7.83 1.42 -3.34
C MET A 306 6.96 1.36 -2.09
N LEU A 307 5.92 2.20 -2.05
CA LEU A 307 5.02 2.33 -0.90
C LEU A 307 4.15 1.07 -0.73
N ASN A 308 3.73 0.46 -1.83
CA ASN A 308 3.01 -0.82 -1.86
C ASN A 308 3.87 -2.04 -1.51
N GLN A 309 5.18 -1.86 -1.32
CA GLN A 309 6.12 -2.97 -1.11
C GLN A 309 6.02 -4.05 -2.20
N ARG A 310 5.75 -3.63 -3.45
CA ARG A 310 5.73 -4.49 -4.63
C ARG A 310 7.16 -4.77 -5.08
N TYR A 311 7.87 -5.54 -4.27
CA TYR A 311 9.29 -5.78 -4.44
C TYR A 311 9.57 -7.09 -5.18
N GLN A 312 10.61 -7.08 -5.99
CA GLN A 312 11.07 -8.23 -6.76
C GLN A 312 12.45 -8.64 -6.27
N ARG A 313 12.56 -9.89 -5.81
CA ARG A 313 13.84 -10.48 -5.42
C ARG A 313 14.53 -11.05 -6.65
N ARG A 314 15.69 -10.51 -6.99
CA ARG A 314 16.51 -11.01 -8.11
C ARG A 314 17.30 -12.25 -7.69
N PRO A 315 17.81 -13.08 -8.64
CA PRO A 315 18.62 -14.26 -8.32
C PRO A 315 19.85 -13.97 -7.46
N SER A 316 20.34 -12.73 -7.47
CA SER A 316 21.41 -12.25 -6.59
C SER A 316 21.02 -12.17 -5.09
N GLY A 317 19.76 -12.42 -4.73
CA GLY A 317 19.22 -12.23 -3.38
C GLY A 317 18.74 -10.82 -3.07
N ASN A 318 19.28 -9.81 -3.76
CA ASN A 318 18.90 -8.40 -3.64
C ASN A 318 17.44 -8.13 -4.06
N VAL A 319 16.82 -7.20 -3.33
CA VAL A 319 15.43 -6.76 -3.51
C VAL A 319 15.38 -5.46 -4.29
N TYR A 320 14.50 -5.38 -5.28
CA TYR A 320 14.31 -4.20 -6.13
C TYR A 320 12.85 -3.80 -6.19
N CYS A 321 12.58 -2.51 -6.37
CA CYS A 321 11.25 -2.01 -6.71
C CYS A 321 11.34 -1.07 -7.90
N ARG A 322 10.24 -0.94 -8.64
CA ARG A 322 10.16 0.00 -9.75
C ARG A 322 9.81 1.39 -9.20
N VAL A 323 10.44 2.43 -9.75
CA VAL A 323 10.10 3.83 -9.47
C VAL A 323 9.89 4.53 -10.80
N ALA A 324 8.76 5.22 -10.96
CA ALA A 324 8.46 5.95 -12.19
C ALA A 324 9.13 7.34 -12.16
N LEU A 325 9.89 7.67 -13.20
CA LEU A 325 10.60 8.93 -13.38
C LEU A 325 10.12 9.55 -14.70
N GLY A 326 9.06 10.36 -14.61
CA GLY A 326 8.41 10.93 -15.79
C GLY A 326 7.72 9.86 -16.63
N THR A 327 8.13 9.70 -17.88
CA THR A 327 7.61 8.67 -18.81
C THR A 327 8.36 7.35 -18.74
N GLU A 328 9.49 7.32 -18.04
CA GLU A 328 10.32 6.14 -17.87
C GLU A 328 10.14 5.56 -16.46
N SER A 329 10.64 4.34 -16.29
CA SER A 329 10.65 3.68 -15.00
C SER A 329 11.99 3.01 -14.77
N ARG A 330 12.46 3.06 -13.53
CA ARG A 330 13.75 2.49 -13.15
C ARG A 330 13.57 1.46 -12.04
N ASP A 331 14.24 0.33 -12.18
CA ASP A 331 14.41 -0.62 -11.08
C ASP A 331 15.45 -0.07 -10.10
N CYS A 332 15.02 0.17 -8.87
CA CYS A 332 15.81 0.72 -7.78
C CYS A 332 16.01 -0.34 -6.72
N TYR A 333 17.24 -0.46 -6.20
CA TYR A 333 17.55 -1.38 -5.12
C TYR A 333 16.90 -0.89 -3.82
N VAL A 334 16.37 -1.83 -3.03
CA VAL A 334 15.77 -1.56 -1.72
C VAL A 334 16.58 -2.27 -0.66
N HIS A 335 17.26 -1.49 0.16
CA HIS A 335 18.01 -2.00 1.30
C HIS A 335 17.04 -2.53 2.39
N GLU A 336 17.40 -3.60 3.09
CA GLU A 336 16.55 -4.30 4.06
C GLU A 336 16.11 -3.40 5.24
N ASN A 337 16.97 -2.48 5.66
CA ASN A 337 16.67 -1.50 6.71
C ASN A 337 15.89 -0.26 6.23
N PHE A 338 15.55 -0.15 4.94
CA PHE A 338 14.84 1.02 4.43
C PHE A 338 13.39 1.06 4.96
N LYS A 339 13.01 2.21 5.52
CA LYS A 339 11.63 2.50 5.97
C LYS A 339 11.19 3.86 5.44
N CYS A 340 9.90 3.99 5.19
CA CYS A 340 9.28 5.24 4.78
C CYS A 340 8.15 5.61 5.76
N VAL A 341 8.10 6.87 6.17
CA VAL A 341 6.99 7.46 6.92
C VAL A 341 6.34 8.52 6.06
N VAL A 342 5.04 8.41 5.81
CA VAL A 342 4.27 9.41 5.08
C VAL A 342 3.38 10.15 6.07
N VAL A 343 3.59 11.46 6.20
CA VAL A 343 2.79 12.33 7.08
C VAL A 343 1.68 12.98 6.26
N VAL A 344 0.43 12.68 6.59
CA VAL A 344 -0.77 13.13 5.88
C VAL A 344 -1.70 13.87 6.84
N GLN A 345 -2.39 14.91 6.37
CA GLN A 345 -3.42 15.57 7.18
C GLN A 345 -4.65 14.67 7.35
N LYS A 346 -5.34 14.79 8.48
CA LYS A 346 -6.53 14.00 8.81
C LYS A 346 -7.64 14.18 7.79
N GLU A 347 -7.85 15.41 7.33
CA GLU A 347 -8.87 15.78 6.35
C GLU A 347 -8.66 15.03 5.03
N ASP A 348 -7.40 14.95 4.59
CA ASP A 348 -7.02 14.27 3.35
C ASP A 348 -7.08 12.74 3.53
N ALA A 349 -6.52 12.21 4.62
CA ALA A 349 -6.47 10.77 4.89
C ALA A 349 -7.87 10.16 5.08
N HIS A 350 -8.80 10.92 5.65
CA HIS A 350 -10.19 10.49 5.86
C HIS A 350 -11.09 10.84 4.68
N SER A 351 -10.61 11.59 3.69
CA SER A 351 -11.37 11.94 2.50
C SER A 351 -11.77 10.68 1.71
N PRO A 352 -12.99 10.63 1.14
CA PRO A 352 -13.37 9.55 0.21
C PRO A 352 -12.55 9.59 -1.10
N ASN A 353 -11.88 10.71 -1.37
CA ASN A 353 -11.07 10.90 -2.58
C ASN A 353 -9.60 10.46 -2.41
N MET A 354 -9.18 10.12 -1.20
CA MET A 354 -7.87 9.54 -0.94
C MET A 354 -7.78 8.22 -1.71
N PRO A 355 -6.86 8.09 -2.70
CA PRO A 355 -6.84 6.89 -3.51
C PRO A 355 -6.57 5.69 -2.63
N VAL A 356 -7.46 4.69 -2.68
CA VAL A 356 -7.42 3.46 -1.86
C VAL A 356 -6.05 2.79 -1.90
N ASN A 357 -5.35 2.95 -3.02
CA ASN A 357 -4.02 2.40 -3.23
C ASN A 357 -2.90 3.06 -2.41
N PHE A 358 -3.14 4.23 -1.80
CA PHE A 358 -2.17 4.90 -0.94
C PHE A 358 -2.30 4.52 0.54
N PHE A 359 -3.23 3.62 0.89
CA PHE A 359 -3.34 3.15 2.27
C PHE A 359 -2.26 2.11 2.59
N PHE A 360 -1.11 2.64 3.01
CA PHE A 360 -0.01 1.95 3.70
C PHE A 360 -0.04 2.43 5.14
N ARG A 361 -0.87 1.83 5.99
CA ARG A 361 -1.03 2.29 7.38
C ARG A 361 -0.19 1.47 8.34
#